data_AF-G2QV68-F1
#
_entry.id   AF-G2QV68-F1
#
_cell.length_a   1.000
_cell.length_b   1.000
_cell.length_c   1.000
_cell.angle_alpha   90.00
_cell.angle_beta   90.00
_cell.angle_gamma   90.00
#
_symmetry.space_group_name_H-M   'P 1'
#
loop_
_entity.id
_entity.type
_entity.pdbx_description
1 polymer ?
#
loop_
_entity_poly.entity_id
_entity_poly.type
_entity_poly.pdbx_seq_one_letter_code
_entity_poly.pdbx_strand_id
1 'polypeptide(L)'
;MTVQCKPIPALYTVYVLRSTVRHASLYIGSTPNPPRRLKQHNGLVPGGAARTSRSSLRPWEMVALVSGFPSMVAALKFEWALTNPHLSVHIPSASRLTVATQTKANGRPQRPPRSLASVVANLHLLLRVPSFARWPLRVHFFRRDVFAAWEKWCAAASERLRPSLAVVTDFEGGSEGLAGAVVGGEEGRERGEGAPCWGIHALPLDYEPIKDYVAKGQEIFEFERQGACVVCREEMASGDGLQALCTNQGCDGVGHLSCWSRHFLKGAEADSILPVQGQCPKCGGEMEWGNMMKELTLRTRGQKEVEKLLKRKRRRATKKTANA
;
A
#
# COMPACT_ATOMS: atom_id res chain seq x y z
N MET A 1 -4.38 23.12 -15.75
CA MET A 1 -4.37 21.87 -14.96
C MET A 1 -2.91 21.49 -14.73
N THR A 2 -2.47 21.34 -13.48
CA THR A 2 -1.08 20.94 -13.19
C THR A 2 -0.90 19.47 -13.58
N VAL A 3 -0.02 19.19 -14.55
CA VAL A 3 0.28 17.82 -14.97
C VAL A 3 1.00 17.12 -13.81
N GLN A 4 0.50 15.98 -13.35
CA GLN A 4 1.17 15.19 -12.33
C GLN A 4 2.43 14.54 -12.95
N CYS A 5 3.60 15.10 -12.67
CA CYS A 5 4.86 14.65 -13.25
C CYS A 5 5.46 13.40 -12.60
N LYS A 6 4.97 12.97 -11.42
CA LYS A 6 5.53 11.81 -10.69
C LYS A 6 4.73 10.53 -10.95
N PRO A 7 5.38 9.36 -11.03
CA PRO A 7 4.71 8.07 -11.09
C PRO A 7 3.97 7.76 -9.78
N ILE A 8 3.11 6.73 -9.79
CA ILE A 8 2.51 6.19 -8.57
C ILE A 8 3.63 5.73 -7.63
N PRO A 9 3.64 6.14 -6.34
CA PRO A 9 4.70 5.76 -5.42
C PRO A 9 4.86 4.25 -5.25
N ALA A 10 6.10 3.78 -5.07
CA ALA A 10 6.40 2.39 -4.72
C ALA A 10 5.61 1.94 -3.49
N LEU A 11 5.79 2.69 -2.40
CA LEU A 11 5.07 2.56 -1.15
C LEU A 11 4.61 3.94 -0.65
N TYR A 12 3.34 4.03 -0.28
CA TYR A 12 2.82 5.12 0.54
C TYR A 12 1.79 4.54 1.50
N THR A 13 1.89 4.93 2.77
CA THR A 13 1.08 4.34 3.84
C THR A 13 0.42 5.40 4.70
N VAL A 14 -0.73 5.03 5.28
CA VAL A 14 -1.35 5.71 6.42
C VAL A 14 -1.32 4.71 7.58
N TYR A 15 -0.67 5.07 8.69
CA TYR A 15 -0.40 4.15 9.80
C TYR A 15 -1.14 4.54 11.08
N VAL A 16 -1.39 3.54 11.91
CA VAL A 16 -1.83 3.68 13.29
C VAL A 16 -0.65 3.36 14.20
N LEU A 17 -0.25 4.36 14.98
CA LEU A 17 0.85 4.29 15.93
C LEU A 17 0.27 4.15 17.34
N ARG A 18 0.88 3.29 18.17
CA ARG A 18 0.52 3.07 19.57
C ARG A 18 1.76 3.21 20.45
N SER A 19 1.61 3.81 21.62
CA SER A 19 2.66 3.79 22.65
C SER A 19 2.68 2.42 23.32
N THR A 20 3.86 1.81 23.42
CA THR A 20 4.06 0.55 24.15
C THR A 20 3.93 0.72 25.68
N VAL A 21 4.19 1.93 26.18
CA VAL A 21 4.06 2.27 27.61
C VAL A 21 2.59 2.48 27.98
N ARG A 22 1.80 3.10 27.10
CA ARG A 22 0.38 3.37 27.33
C ARG A 22 -0.44 3.11 26.08
N HIS A 23 -1.06 1.93 25.98
CA HIS A 23 -1.82 1.49 24.81
C HIS A 23 -3.00 2.40 24.44
N ALA A 24 -3.54 3.18 25.38
CA ALA A 24 -4.55 4.21 25.10
C ALA A 24 -4.02 5.40 24.27
N SER A 25 -2.70 5.59 24.21
CA SER A 25 -2.07 6.67 23.45
C SER A 25 -1.88 6.25 22.01
N LEU A 26 -2.75 6.76 21.14
CA LEU A 26 -2.76 6.47 19.71
C LEU A 26 -2.45 7.72 18.88
N TYR A 27 -1.72 7.53 17.79
CA TYR A 27 -1.42 8.55 16.79
C TYR A 27 -1.68 8.00 15.39
N ILE A 28 -2.06 8.87 14.45
CA ILE A 28 -2.24 8.51 13.03
C ILE A 28 -1.40 9.47 12.22
N GLY A 29 -0.72 8.92 11.23
CA GLY A 29 0.08 9.70 10.30
C GLY A 29 0.20 9.00 8.95
N SER A 30 0.88 9.65 8.00
CA SER A 30 1.24 9.07 6.71
C SER A 30 2.74 9.14 6.43
N THR A 31 3.24 8.19 5.64
CA THR A 31 4.66 8.11 5.25
C THR A 31 4.87 7.17 4.06
N PRO A 32 5.82 7.47 3.16
CA PRO A 32 6.34 6.51 2.19
C PRO A 32 7.41 5.56 2.77
N ASN A 33 7.94 5.84 3.95
CA ASN A 33 8.98 5.03 4.60
C ASN A 33 8.60 4.79 6.07
N PRO A 34 7.87 3.68 6.36
CA PRO A 34 7.44 3.35 7.71
C PRO A 34 8.59 3.16 8.71
N PRO A 35 9.67 2.39 8.41
CA PRO A 35 10.78 2.21 9.35
C PRO A 35 11.45 3.52 9.75
N ARG A 36 11.75 4.40 8.78
CA ARG A 36 12.33 5.72 9.07
C ARG A 36 11.38 6.56 9.93
N ARG A 37 10.08 6.58 9.62
CA ARG A 37 9.11 7.38 10.37
C ARG A 37 8.94 6.88 11.81
N LEU A 38 9.01 5.57 12.05
CA LEU A 38 9.00 5.02 13.41
C LEU A 38 10.22 5.50 14.22
N LYS A 39 11.42 5.45 13.62
CA LYS A 39 12.64 5.99 14.25
C LYS A 39 12.51 7.48 14.60
N GLN A 40 11.85 8.27 13.75
CA GLN A 40 11.57 9.69 14.04
C GLN A 40 10.65 9.88 15.25
N HIS A 41 9.55 9.11 15.34
CA HIS A 41 8.67 9.16 16.51
C HIS A 41 9.38 8.77 17.81
N ASN A 42 10.29 7.80 17.73
CA ASN A 42 11.10 7.33 18.86
C ASN A 42 12.32 8.22 19.18
N GLY A 43 12.54 9.30 18.42
CA GLY A 43 13.62 10.26 18.70
C GLY A 43 15.02 9.79 18.29
N LEU A 44 15.12 8.69 17.54
CA LEU A 44 16.39 8.15 17.03
C LEU A 44 16.86 8.90 15.76
N VAL A 45 15.95 9.59 15.09
CA VAL A 45 16.20 10.41 13.89
C VAL A 45 15.41 11.72 14.01
N PRO A 46 15.95 12.88 13.59
CA PRO A 46 15.22 14.14 13.59
C PRO A 46 13.93 14.10 12.75
N GLY A 47 12.92 14.88 13.15
CA GLY A 47 11.66 15.07 12.41
C GLY A 47 10.43 14.32 12.96
N GLY A 48 10.44 13.95 14.24
CA GLY A 48 9.26 13.39 14.91
C GLY A 48 8.15 14.42 15.13
N ALA A 49 6.89 13.98 15.18
CA ALA A 49 5.75 14.85 15.45
C ALA A 49 5.73 15.33 16.91
N ALA A 50 5.26 16.56 17.15
CA ALA A 50 5.14 17.14 18.49
C ALA A 50 4.31 16.27 19.45
N ARG A 51 3.19 15.68 19.00
CA ARG A 51 2.37 14.78 19.83
C ARG A 51 3.11 13.52 20.29
N THR A 52 4.16 13.13 19.58
CA THR A 52 4.97 11.94 19.86
C THR A 52 6.32 12.24 20.54
N SER A 53 6.56 13.51 20.92
CA SER A 53 7.84 13.93 21.49
C SER A 53 8.02 13.54 22.96
N ARG A 54 6.92 13.34 23.70
CA ARG A 54 6.96 13.02 25.14
C ARG A 54 7.71 11.70 25.36
N SER A 55 8.84 11.74 26.05
CA SER A 55 9.69 10.59 26.35
C SER A 55 8.95 9.50 27.13
N SER A 56 8.06 9.89 28.05
CA SER A 56 7.24 8.95 28.85
C SER A 56 6.21 8.15 28.05
N LEU A 57 6.01 8.47 26.76
CA LEU A 57 5.16 7.70 25.84
C LEU A 57 5.98 6.89 24.83
N ARG A 58 7.30 7.08 24.78
CA ARG A 58 8.19 6.26 23.95
C ARG A 58 8.53 4.96 24.70
N PRO A 59 8.79 3.85 24.00
CA PRO A 59 8.78 3.74 22.54
C PRO A 59 7.36 3.58 21.97
N TRP A 60 7.21 4.04 20.73
CA TRP A 60 6.05 3.82 19.88
C TRP A 60 6.27 2.59 19.01
N GLU A 61 5.17 1.95 18.61
CA GLU A 61 5.09 0.87 17.64
C GLU A 61 4.02 1.18 16.58
N MET A 62 4.23 0.76 15.33
CA MET A 62 3.19 0.78 14.30
C MET A 62 2.40 -0.52 14.37
N VAL A 63 1.13 -0.45 14.75
CA VAL A 63 0.31 -1.64 15.02
C VAL A 63 -0.51 -2.10 13.81
N ALA A 64 -0.83 -1.15 12.93
CA ALA A 64 -1.52 -1.40 11.67
C ALA A 64 -1.21 -0.27 10.68
N LEU A 65 -1.32 -0.53 9.38
CA LEU A 65 -1.28 0.50 8.35
C LEU A 65 -2.10 0.12 7.13
N VAL A 66 -2.50 1.13 6.36
CA VAL A 66 -3.06 0.98 5.02
C VAL A 66 -1.98 1.36 4.02
N SER A 67 -1.73 0.51 3.03
CA SER A 67 -0.81 0.76 1.92
C SER A 67 -1.54 0.84 0.58
N GLY A 68 -0.81 1.15 -0.49
CA GLY A 68 -1.34 1.11 -1.87
C GLY A 68 -1.94 2.43 -2.35
N PHE A 69 -1.75 3.53 -1.60
CA PHE A 69 -2.23 4.83 -2.05
C PHE A 69 -1.55 5.25 -3.36
N PRO A 70 -2.33 5.61 -4.41
CA PRO A 70 -1.77 5.93 -5.73
C PRO A 70 -1.05 7.29 -5.76
N SER A 71 -1.15 8.09 -4.70
CA SER A 71 -0.44 9.35 -4.57
C SER A 71 -0.30 9.75 -3.10
N MET A 72 0.64 10.67 -2.84
CA MET A 72 0.75 11.36 -1.56
C MET A 72 -0.56 12.06 -1.18
N VAL A 73 -1.21 12.72 -2.15
CA VAL A 73 -2.47 13.45 -1.91
C VAL A 73 -3.59 12.48 -1.50
N ALA A 74 -3.67 11.31 -2.12
CA ALA A 74 -4.63 10.27 -1.75
C ALA A 74 -4.41 9.82 -0.29
N ALA A 75 -3.15 9.53 0.09
CA ALA A 75 -2.81 9.16 1.46
C ALA A 75 -3.16 10.28 2.46
N LEU A 76 -2.85 11.54 2.15
CA LEU A 76 -3.15 12.69 3.02
C LEU A 76 -4.66 12.90 3.21
N LYS A 77 -5.47 12.72 2.15
CA LYS A 77 -6.94 12.79 2.26
C LYS A 77 -7.48 11.70 3.19
N PHE A 78 -6.99 10.47 3.04
CA PHE A 78 -7.40 9.35 3.90
C PHE A 78 -6.91 9.53 5.35
N GLU A 79 -5.66 9.96 5.55
CA GLU A 79 -5.10 10.28 6.86
C GLU A 79 -5.93 11.34 7.58
N TRP A 80 -6.31 12.41 6.89
CA TRP A 80 -7.11 13.48 7.46
C TRP A 80 -8.51 12.98 7.84
N ALA A 81 -9.16 12.21 6.98
CA ALA A 81 -10.46 11.61 7.24
C ALA A 81 -10.43 10.68 8.48
N LEU A 82 -9.41 9.82 8.58
CA LEU A 82 -9.24 8.91 9.71
C LEU A 82 -8.83 9.63 11.00
N THR A 83 -8.13 10.77 10.86
CA THR A 83 -7.77 11.65 11.98
C THR A 83 -8.99 12.40 12.51
N ASN A 84 -9.87 12.86 11.64
CA ASN A 84 -10.99 13.73 11.96
C ASN A 84 -12.34 13.14 11.50
N PRO A 85 -12.73 11.94 11.99
CA PRO A 85 -13.95 11.26 11.52
C PRO A 85 -15.23 12.07 11.77
N HIS A 86 -15.24 12.87 12.85
CA HIS A 86 -16.33 13.79 13.20
C HIS A 86 -16.51 14.97 12.24
N LEU A 87 -15.49 15.30 11.43
CA LEU A 87 -15.53 16.40 10.45
C LEU A 87 -15.48 15.90 9.00
N SER A 88 -15.16 14.63 8.78
CA SER A 88 -14.91 14.12 7.44
C SER A 88 -16.18 14.16 6.60
N VAL A 89 -16.13 14.94 5.52
CA VAL A 89 -17.17 15.00 4.48
C VAL A 89 -17.24 13.71 3.65
N HIS A 90 -16.16 12.92 3.67
CA HIS A 90 -16.13 11.61 3.01
C HIS A 90 -17.00 10.57 3.72
N ILE A 91 -17.36 10.83 4.99
CA ILE A 91 -18.28 9.99 5.75
C ILE A 91 -19.68 10.59 5.63
N PRO A 92 -20.64 9.89 4.99
CA PRO A 92 -22.04 10.31 4.97
C PRO A 92 -22.54 10.53 6.40
N SER A 93 -23.29 11.60 6.62
CA SER A 93 -23.76 11.98 7.97
C SER A 93 -24.53 10.85 8.66
N ALA A 94 -25.32 10.06 7.91
CA ALA A 94 -26.09 8.93 8.42
C ALA A 94 -25.21 7.75 8.89
N SER A 95 -24.00 7.61 8.36
CA SER A 95 -23.06 6.52 8.71
C SER A 95 -21.99 6.96 9.70
N ARG A 96 -22.03 8.23 10.17
CA ARG A 96 -20.97 8.80 11.02
C ARG A 96 -21.00 8.20 12.42
N LEU A 97 -19.94 7.45 12.74
CA LEU A 97 -19.80 6.77 14.03
C LEU A 97 -19.26 7.67 15.15
N THR A 98 -18.54 8.73 14.80
CA THR A 98 -17.89 9.62 15.78
C THR A 98 -18.45 11.02 15.65
N VAL A 99 -19.10 11.50 16.72
CA VAL A 99 -19.70 12.83 16.80
C VAL A 99 -18.96 13.66 17.85
N ALA A 100 -18.71 14.93 17.55
CA ALA A 100 -18.14 15.85 18.51
C ALA A 100 -19.24 16.38 19.43
N THR A 101 -19.10 16.14 20.73
CA THR A 101 -20.03 16.63 21.75
C THR A 101 -19.59 17.96 22.37
N GLN A 102 -18.33 18.34 22.16
CA GLN A 102 -17.73 19.56 22.71
C GLN A 102 -17.25 20.48 21.59
N THR A 103 -17.22 21.78 21.87
CA THR A 103 -16.69 22.83 21.00
C THR A 103 -15.50 23.49 21.67
N LYS A 104 -14.53 23.89 20.85
CA LYS A 104 -13.38 24.69 21.29
C LYS A 104 -13.83 26.14 21.48
N ALA A 105 -13.01 26.92 22.19
CA ALA A 105 -13.23 28.36 22.37
C ALA A 105 -13.38 29.15 21.05
N ASN A 106 -12.80 28.65 19.94
CA ASN A 106 -12.93 29.25 18.60
C ASN A 106 -14.15 28.74 17.82
N GLY A 107 -15.14 28.14 18.47
CA GLY A 107 -16.38 27.62 17.87
C GLY A 107 -16.21 26.33 17.06
N ARG A 108 -14.99 25.84 16.82
CA ARG A 108 -14.79 24.59 16.05
C ARG A 108 -15.06 23.37 16.92
N PRO A 109 -15.62 22.28 16.36
CA PRO A 109 -15.80 21.04 17.10
C PRO A 109 -14.48 20.53 17.69
N GLN A 110 -14.53 20.13 18.95
CA GLN A 110 -13.41 19.49 19.62
C GLN A 110 -13.33 18.03 19.21
N ARG A 111 -12.10 17.57 18.98
CA ARG A 111 -11.85 16.18 18.59
C ARG A 111 -12.20 15.24 19.75
N PRO A 112 -13.08 14.26 19.55
CA PRO A 112 -13.38 13.26 20.57
C PRO A 112 -12.12 12.46 20.95
N PRO A 113 -12.02 11.99 22.22
CA PRO A 113 -10.98 11.06 22.62
C PRO A 113 -10.93 9.85 21.69
N ARG A 114 -9.72 9.38 21.40
CA ARG A 114 -9.50 8.25 20.53
C ARG A 114 -9.32 6.98 21.37
N SER A 115 -10.00 5.91 20.98
CA SER A 115 -9.75 4.55 21.45
C SER A 115 -9.36 3.65 20.28
N LEU A 116 -8.79 2.48 20.54
CA LEU A 116 -8.48 1.53 19.49
C LEU A 116 -9.74 1.08 18.75
N ALA A 117 -10.80 0.80 19.49
CA ALA A 117 -12.11 0.44 18.95
C ALA A 117 -12.65 1.53 18.00
N SER A 118 -12.56 2.81 18.37
CA SER A 118 -13.02 3.89 17.49
C SER A 118 -12.14 4.08 16.25
N VAL A 119 -10.83 3.79 16.33
CA VAL A 119 -9.95 3.79 15.14
C VAL A 119 -10.32 2.66 14.19
N VAL A 120 -10.48 1.45 14.70
CA VAL A 120 -10.86 0.26 13.92
C VAL A 120 -12.20 0.49 13.22
N ALA A 121 -13.20 0.98 13.95
CA ALA A 121 -14.52 1.25 13.42
C ALA A 121 -14.50 2.29 12.28
N ASN A 122 -13.80 3.41 12.48
CA ASN A 122 -13.68 4.45 11.46
C ASN A 122 -12.81 4.01 10.28
N LEU A 123 -11.78 3.19 10.50
CA LEU A 123 -10.98 2.61 9.42
C LEU A 123 -11.86 1.71 8.54
N HIS A 124 -12.64 0.82 9.16
CA HIS A 124 -13.56 -0.06 8.44
C HIS A 124 -14.58 0.73 7.62
N LEU A 125 -15.16 1.80 8.20
CA LEU A 125 -16.07 2.70 7.51
C LEU A 125 -15.39 3.39 6.32
N LEU A 126 -14.21 3.98 6.51
CA LEU A 126 -13.50 4.72 5.47
C LEU A 126 -13.07 3.84 4.28
N LEU A 127 -12.90 2.54 4.47
CA LEU A 127 -12.61 1.61 3.37
C LEU A 127 -13.85 1.27 2.52
N ARG A 128 -15.06 1.68 2.96
CA ARG A 128 -16.34 1.44 2.27
C ARG A 128 -16.96 2.70 1.69
N VAL A 129 -16.61 3.89 2.20
CA VAL A 129 -17.21 5.13 1.68
C VAL A 129 -16.83 5.37 0.21
N PRO A 130 -17.74 5.93 -0.61
CA PRO A 130 -17.54 6.07 -2.06
C PRO A 130 -16.23 6.77 -2.46
N SER A 131 -15.77 7.72 -1.63
CA SER A 131 -14.53 8.47 -1.88
C SER A 131 -13.27 7.60 -1.91
N PHE A 132 -13.26 6.47 -1.22
CA PHE A 132 -12.07 5.62 -1.05
C PHE A 132 -12.30 4.15 -1.45
N ALA A 133 -13.56 3.72 -1.60
CA ALA A 133 -13.95 2.33 -1.83
C ALA A 133 -13.25 1.64 -3.01
N ARG A 134 -12.89 2.40 -4.05
CA ARG A 134 -12.30 1.86 -5.29
C ARG A 134 -10.79 2.06 -5.39
N TRP A 135 -10.13 2.63 -4.37
CA TRP A 135 -8.68 2.78 -4.37
C TRP A 135 -7.98 1.41 -4.23
N PRO A 136 -6.78 1.21 -4.81
CA PRO A 136 -6.07 -0.07 -4.74
C PRO A 136 -5.35 -0.25 -3.39
N LEU A 137 -6.12 -0.23 -2.30
CA LEU A 137 -5.61 -0.27 -0.94
C LEU A 137 -5.47 -1.70 -0.42
N ARG A 138 -4.53 -1.87 0.51
CA ARG A 138 -4.32 -3.08 1.31
C ARG A 138 -4.16 -2.70 2.78
N VAL A 139 -4.78 -3.44 3.69
CA VAL A 139 -4.67 -3.24 5.14
C VAL A 139 -3.69 -4.26 5.71
N HIS A 140 -2.79 -3.80 6.59
CA HIS A 140 -1.76 -4.62 7.22
C HIS A 140 -1.89 -4.52 8.74
N PHE A 141 -1.85 -5.65 9.43
CA PHE A 141 -1.84 -5.73 10.89
C PHE A 141 -0.57 -6.41 11.40
N PHE A 142 0.07 -5.79 12.39
CA PHE A 142 1.35 -6.26 12.94
C PHE A 142 1.23 -6.73 14.40
N ARG A 143 0.07 -6.53 15.03
CA ARG A 143 -0.19 -6.94 16.41
C ARG A 143 -1.50 -7.74 16.51
N ARG A 144 -1.43 -8.90 17.17
CA ARG A 144 -2.56 -9.86 17.30
C ARG A 144 -3.77 -9.23 17.99
N ASP A 145 -3.56 -8.47 19.06
CA ASP A 145 -4.65 -7.82 19.82
C ASP A 145 -5.37 -6.75 18.99
N VAL A 146 -4.64 -6.05 18.12
CA VAL A 146 -5.22 -5.06 17.21
C VAL A 146 -5.98 -5.73 16.06
N PHE A 147 -5.46 -6.84 15.54
CA PHE A 147 -6.16 -7.64 14.53
C PHE A 147 -7.45 -8.27 15.09
N ALA A 148 -7.41 -8.81 16.32
CA ALA A 148 -8.59 -9.33 16.99
C ALA A 148 -9.66 -8.25 17.21
N ALA A 149 -9.27 -7.02 17.55
CA ALA A 149 -10.20 -5.89 17.65
C ALA A 149 -10.82 -5.54 16.29
N TRP A 150 -10.06 -5.66 15.21
CA TRP A 150 -10.55 -5.52 13.83
C TRP A 150 -11.55 -6.60 13.46
N GLU A 151 -11.21 -7.87 13.66
CA GLU A 151 -12.09 -9.00 13.35
C GLU A 151 -13.39 -8.95 14.15
N LYS A 152 -13.31 -8.59 15.44
CA LYS A 152 -14.50 -8.38 16.29
C LYS A 152 -15.43 -7.32 15.70
N TRP A 153 -14.88 -6.21 15.19
CA TRP A 153 -15.69 -5.18 14.54
C TRP A 153 -16.28 -5.66 13.22
N CYS A 154 -15.48 -6.33 12.38
CA CYS A 154 -15.93 -6.90 11.11
C CYS A 154 -17.07 -7.92 11.29
N ALA A 155 -16.99 -8.76 12.32
CA ALA A 155 -18.02 -9.76 12.62
C ALA A 155 -19.34 -9.11 13.09
N ALA A 156 -19.27 -7.97 13.78
CA ALA A 156 -20.45 -7.23 14.24
C ALA A 156 -21.04 -6.29 13.19
N ALA A 157 -20.26 -5.90 12.18
CA ALA A 157 -20.70 -4.97 11.13
C ALA A 157 -21.60 -5.69 10.10
N SER A 158 -22.78 -5.12 9.83
CA SER A 158 -23.72 -5.67 8.84
C SER A 158 -23.16 -5.63 7.41
N GLU A 159 -22.52 -4.52 7.04
CA GLU A 159 -21.93 -4.34 5.71
C GLU A 159 -20.46 -4.79 5.66
N ARG A 160 -20.16 -5.70 4.73
CA ARG A 160 -18.85 -6.31 4.52
C ARG A 160 -17.93 -5.43 3.67
N LEU A 161 -16.62 -5.60 3.82
CA LEU A 161 -15.64 -5.03 2.91
C LEU A 161 -15.68 -5.76 1.56
N ARG A 162 -15.30 -5.06 0.49
CA ARG A 162 -15.16 -5.69 -0.83
C ARG A 162 -14.12 -6.82 -0.77
N PRO A 163 -14.35 -7.97 -1.43
CA PRO A 163 -13.39 -9.09 -1.45
C PRO A 163 -12.02 -8.73 -2.04
N SER A 164 -12.00 -7.76 -2.97
CA SER A 164 -10.78 -7.26 -3.60
C SER A 164 -9.89 -6.41 -2.69
N LEU A 165 -10.35 -6.04 -1.49
CA LEU A 165 -9.53 -5.31 -0.51
C LEU A 165 -8.79 -6.31 0.38
N ALA A 166 -7.52 -6.55 0.07
CA ALA A 166 -6.69 -7.45 0.86
C ALA A 166 -6.47 -6.93 2.30
N VAL A 167 -6.72 -7.79 3.28
CA VAL A 167 -6.36 -7.60 4.69
C VAL A 167 -5.33 -8.66 5.05
N VAL A 168 -4.11 -8.24 5.36
CA VAL A 168 -2.98 -9.14 5.63
C VAL A 168 -2.42 -8.93 7.03
N THR A 169 -1.77 -9.95 7.56
CA THR A 169 -1.12 -9.93 8.88
C THR A 169 0.35 -10.30 8.75
N ASP A 170 1.16 -9.76 9.65
CA ASP A 170 2.58 -10.10 9.78
C ASP A 170 2.99 -9.92 11.24
N PHE A 171 2.85 -10.98 12.02
CA PHE A 171 3.11 -10.99 13.46
C PHE A 171 4.51 -11.52 13.76
N GLU A 172 5.15 -10.94 14.77
CA GLU A 172 6.46 -11.39 15.25
C GLU A 172 6.47 -12.89 15.59
N GLY A 173 7.49 -13.60 15.09
CA GLY A 173 7.70 -15.03 15.33
C GLY A 173 6.83 -15.98 14.52
N GLY A 174 6.01 -15.48 13.59
CA GLY A 174 5.17 -16.30 12.73
C GLY A 174 5.89 -16.81 11.49
N SER A 175 6.65 -17.90 11.60
CA SER A 175 6.86 -18.81 10.47
C SER A 175 5.75 -19.86 10.51
N GLU A 176 4.58 -19.54 9.99
CA GLU A 176 3.59 -20.55 9.61
C GLU A 176 2.99 -20.16 8.26
N GLY A 177 3.43 -20.86 7.21
CA GLY A 177 2.80 -20.84 5.89
C GLY A 177 3.79 -20.86 4.73
N LEU A 178 4.13 -22.07 4.27
CA LEU A 178 4.79 -22.43 2.99
C LEU A 178 6.33 -22.51 2.98
N ALA A 179 6.90 -23.50 3.68
CA ALA A 179 8.01 -24.29 3.13
C ALA A 179 7.96 -25.69 3.76
N GLY A 180 7.97 -26.70 2.89
CA GLY A 180 7.71 -28.10 3.22
C GLY A 180 8.70 -28.71 4.20
N ALA A 181 8.21 -29.75 4.86
CA ALA A 181 8.92 -30.62 5.77
C ALA A 181 10.27 -31.08 5.20
N VAL A 182 11.34 -30.83 5.95
CA VAL A 182 12.51 -31.71 5.96
C VAL A 182 12.91 -31.90 7.43
N VAL A 183 12.90 -33.16 7.83
CA VAL A 183 13.28 -33.66 9.15
C VAL A 183 14.80 -33.68 9.27
N GLY A 184 15.32 -33.32 10.45
CA GLY A 184 16.51 -33.96 11.02
C GLY A 184 17.65 -33.04 11.43
N GLY A 185 18.15 -33.25 12.66
CA GLY A 185 19.57 -33.07 13.00
C GLY A 185 19.86 -32.01 14.06
N GLU A 186 20.24 -32.48 15.24
CA GLU A 186 20.68 -31.72 16.40
C GLU A 186 22.01 -30.96 16.24
N GLU A 187 22.14 -29.95 17.10
CA GLU A 187 23.35 -29.38 17.71
C GLU A 187 24.29 -28.43 16.95
N GLY A 188 24.36 -27.21 17.50
CA GLY A 188 25.60 -26.45 17.67
C GLY A 188 26.12 -25.67 16.47
N ARG A 189 25.66 -24.41 16.28
CA ARG A 189 26.41 -23.43 15.49
C ARG A 189 26.07 -21.98 15.84
N GLU A 190 27.13 -21.27 16.23
CA GLU A 190 27.43 -19.85 16.05
C GLU A 190 26.28 -18.88 15.74
N ARG A 191 26.11 -17.91 16.65
CA ARG A 191 25.15 -16.82 16.57
C ARG A 191 25.57 -15.81 15.48
N GLY A 192 25.26 -16.11 14.22
CA GLY A 192 25.45 -15.24 13.06
C GLY A 192 24.35 -15.46 12.01
N GLU A 193 23.90 -14.36 11.39
CA GLU A 193 22.91 -14.24 10.29
C GLU A 193 21.41 -14.15 10.67
N GLY A 194 21.02 -12.93 11.08
CA GLY A 194 19.80 -12.24 10.64
C GLY A 194 18.46 -12.87 10.97
N ALA A 195 17.89 -12.54 12.14
CA ALA A 195 16.48 -12.80 12.40
C ALA A 195 15.60 -12.24 11.26
N PRO A 196 14.57 -12.97 10.80
CA PRO A 196 13.73 -12.52 9.69
C PRO A 196 13.08 -11.17 10.02
N CYS A 197 13.20 -10.22 9.10
CA CYS A 197 12.55 -8.93 9.20
C CYS A 197 11.03 -9.14 9.14
N TRP A 198 10.30 -8.57 10.10
CA TRP A 198 8.84 -8.66 10.19
C TRP A 198 8.19 -7.27 10.31
N GLY A 199 6.88 -7.24 10.14
CA GLY A 199 6.03 -6.07 10.23
C GLY A 199 6.45 -4.98 9.25
N ILE A 200 6.61 -3.75 9.74
CA ILE A 200 6.97 -2.62 8.87
C ILE A 200 8.36 -2.74 8.23
N HIS A 201 9.23 -3.62 8.73
CA HIS A 201 10.58 -3.82 8.24
C HIS A 201 10.63 -4.84 7.09
N ALA A 202 9.59 -5.68 6.96
CA ALA A 202 9.41 -6.61 5.84
C ALA A 202 8.78 -5.91 4.60
N LEU A 203 8.16 -4.75 4.79
CA LEU A 203 7.53 -4.01 3.69
C LEU A 203 8.59 -3.49 2.70
N PRO A 204 8.49 -3.85 1.40
CA PRO A 204 9.37 -3.32 0.37
C PRO A 204 9.11 -1.82 0.21
N LEU A 205 10.19 -1.03 0.27
CA LEU A 205 10.13 0.45 0.22
C LEU A 205 10.29 1.00 -1.21
N ASP A 206 10.64 0.15 -2.17
CA ASP A 206 10.93 0.47 -3.56
C ASP A 206 10.12 -0.40 -4.53
N TYR A 207 10.43 -0.31 -5.82
CA TYR A 207 9.72 -1.02 -6.88
C TYR A 207 10.22 -2.45 -7.14
N GLU A 208 11.13 -2.98 -6.30
CA GLU A 208 11.63 -4.36 -6.46
C GLU A 208 10.51 -5.43 -6.59
N PRO A 209 9.36 -5.35 -5.89
CA PRO A 209 8.29 -6.34 -6.03
C PRO A 209 7.66 -6.44 -7.43
N ILE A 210 7.82 -5.41 -8.27
CA ILE A 210 7.27 -5.39 -9.64
C ILE A 210 8.38 -5.34 -10.70
N LYS A 211 9.63 -5.64 -10.31
CA LYS A 211 10.80 -5.51 -11.19
C LYS A 211 10.69 -6.33 -12.46
N ASP A 212 10.29 -7.58 -12.36
CA ASP A 212 10.16 -8.47 -13.52
C ASP A 212 9.06 -7.97 -14.47
N TYR A 213 7.97 -7.45 -13.91
CA TYR A 213 6.90 -6.86 -14.68
C TYR A 213 7.35 -5.59 -15.42
N VAL A 214 8.12 -4.72 -14.74
CA VAL A 214 8.71 -3.51 -15.35
C VAL A 214 9.75 -3.88 -16.43
N ALA A 215 10.57 -4.91 -16.21
CA ALA A 215 11.54 -5.40 -17.19
C ALA A 215 10.83 -5.89 -18.45
N LYS A 216 9.76 -6.68 -18.28
CA LYS A 216 8.89 -7.12 -19.38
C LYS A 216 8.30 -5.93 -20.16
N GLY A 217 7.84 -4.90 -19.44
CA GLY A 217 7.35 -3.67 -20.07
C GLY A 217 8.41 -2.96 -20.89
N GLN A 218 9.62 -2.80 -20.36
CA GLN A 218 10.72 -2.20 -21.14
C GLN A 218 11.03 -3.00 -22.40
N GLU A 219 11.17 -4.33 -22.30
CA GLU A 219 11.46 -5.16 -23.47
C GLU A 219 10.38 -5.04 -24.55
N ILE A 220 9.10 -5.07 -24.17
CA ILE A 220 7.99 -4.99 -25.14
C ILE A 220 7.99 -3.65 -25.87
N PHE A 221 8.09 -2.54 -25.14
CA PHE A 221 7.95 -1.21 -25.74
C PHE A 221 9.25 -0.68 -26.37
N GLU A 222 10.42 -1.17 -25.97
CA GLU A 222 11.71 -0.82 -26.60
C GLU A 222 11.88 -1.50 -27.96
N PHE A 223 11.42 -2.75 -28.10
CA PHE A 223 11.46 -3.50 -29.36
C PHE A 223 10.16 -3.45 -30.17
N GLU A 224 9.28 -2.50 -29.85
CA GLU A 224 8.01 -2.26 -30.56
C GLU A 224 7.10 -3.51 -30.69
N ARG A 225 7.11 -4.39 -29.70
CA ARG A 225 6.34 -5.65 -29.68
C ARG A 225 4.92 -5.48 -29.13
N GLN A 226 4.41 -4.26 -29.00
CA GLN A 226 3.07 -4.02 -28.44
C GLN A 226 1.93 -4.53 -29.34
N GLY A 227 2.14 -4.60 -30.66
CA GLY A 227 1.16 -5.07 -31.65
C GLY A 227 -0.20 -4.34 -31.56
N ALA A 228 -1.28 -5.09 -31.76
CA ALA A 228 -2.64 -4.59 -31.68
C ALA A 228 -3.24 -4.67 -30.26
N CYS A 229 -4.14 -3.74 -29.95
CA CYS A 229 -4.86 -3.70 -28.68
C CYS A 229 -5.67 -4.99 -28.45
N VAL A 230 -5.46 -5.66 -27.32
CA VAL A 230 -6.16 -6.92 -26.99
C VAL A 230 -7.68 -6.79 -26.83
N VAL A 231 -8.22 -5.57 -26.81
CA VAL A 231 -9.66 -5.30 -26.66
C VAL A 231 -10.30 -4.83 -27.98
N CYS A 232 -9.84 -3.71 -28.57
CA CYS A 232 -10.43 -3.17 -29.81
C CYS A 232 -9.82 -3.75 -31.10
N ARG A 233 -8.71 -4.48 -31.00
CA ARG A 233 -7.98 -5.08 -32.14
C ARG A 233 -7.38 -4.09 -33.13
N GLU A 234 -7.34 -2.80 -32.79
CA GLU A 234 -6.62 -1.78 -33.57
C GLU A 234 -5.11 -1.83 -33.27
N GLU A 235 -4.30 -1.57 -34.30
CA GLU A 235 -2.83 -1.47 -34.20
C GLU A 235 -2.40 -0.31 -33.30
N MET A 236 -1.37 -0.51 -32.48
CA MET A 236 -0.87 0.50 -31.55
C MET A 236 0.54 0.94 -31.92
N ALA A 237 0.64 2.11 -32.58
CA ALA A 237 1.93 2.71 -32.91
C ALA A 237 2.72 3.11 -31.65
N SER A 238 4.05 3.05 -31.71
CA SER A 238 4.93 3.48 -30.61
C SER A 238 4.70 4.96 -30.28
N GLY A 239 4.37 5.24 -29.02
CA GLY A 239 4.12 6.61 -28.54
C GLY A 239 2.71 7.15 -28.79
N ASP A 240 1.83 6.39 -29.45
CA ASP A 240 0.44 6.81 -29.64
C ASP A 240 -0.43 6.45 -28.43
N GLY A 241 -0.76 7.48 -27.65
CA GLY A 241 -1.63 7.36 -26.48
C GLY A 241 -1.02 6.58 -25.30
N LEU A 242 -1.88 6.24 -24.33
CA LEU A 242 -1.51 5.47 -23.14
C LEU A 242 -1.83 3.99 -23.36
N GLN A 243 -0.79 3.17 -23.45
CA GLN A 243 -0.87 1.74 -23.70
C GLN A 243 -0.52 0.97 -22.42
N ALA A 244 -1.50 0.31 -21.81
CA ALA A 244 -1.31 -0.45 -20.58
C ALA A 244 -1.03 -1.93 -20.89
N LEU A 245 -0.20 -2.56 -20.04
CA LEU A 245 0.30 -3.91 -20.21
C LEU A 245 -0.35 -4.88 -19.20
N CYS A 246 -0.55 -6.12 -19.61
CA CYS A 246 -1.01 -7.19 -18.74
C CYS A 246 0.00 -7.45 -17.60
N THR A 247 -0.47 -7.60 -16.37
CA THR A 247 0.39 -7.79 -15.19
C THR A 247 0.92 -9.22 -15.01
N ASN A 248 0.32 -10.23 -15.66
CA ASN A 248 0.74 -11.62 -15.50
C ASN A 248 2.08 -11.88 -16.21
N GLN A 249 2.94 -12.70 -15.61
CA GLN A 249 4.23 -13.07 -16.18
C GLN A 249 4.07 -13.84 -17.50
N GLY A 250 4.99 -13.62 -18.45
CA GLY A 250 4.96 -14.27 -19.77
C GLY A 250 3.87 -13.77 -20.74
N CYS A 251 2.90 -12.96 -20.28
CA CYS A 251 1.89 -12.37 -21.15
C CYS A 251 2.31 -10.97 -21.64
N ASP A 252 2.25 -10.78 -22.95
CA ASP A 252 2.53 -9.58 -23.73
C ASP A 252 1.23 -8.84 -24.14
N GLY A 253 0.12 -9.08 -23.44
CA GLY A 253 -1.15 -8.41 -23.74
C GLY A 253 -1.08 -6.90 -23.48
N VAL A 254 -1.02 -6.09 -24.54
CA VAL A 254 -1.07 -4.62 -24.48
C VAL A 254 -2.43 -4.11 -24.98
N GLY A 255 -2.88 -2.98 -24.48
CA GLY A 255 -4.09 -2.33 -24.97
C GLY A 255 -4.19 -0.87 -24.56
N HIS A 256 -5.04 -0.11 -25.26
CA HIS A 256 -5.36 1.26 -24.87
C HIS A 256 -5.89 1.32 -23.44
N LEU A 257 -5.44 2.32 -22.67
CA LEU A 257 -5.87 2.52 -21.28
C LEU A 257 -7.40 2.57 -21.14
N SER A 258 -8.06 3.29 -22.04
CA SER A 258 -9.53 3.42 -22.07
C SER A 258 -10.24 2.12 -22.45
N CYS A 259 -9.63 1.30 -23.30
CA CYS A 259 -10.16 -0.02 -23.64
C CYS A 259 -10.05 -0.99 -22.46
N TRP A 260 -8.92 -0.99 -21.75
CA TRP A 260 -8.74 -1.78 -20.54
C TRP A 260 -9.74 -1.40 -19.45
N SER A 261 -9.95 -0.09 -19.21
CA SER A 261 -10.91 0.35 -18.19
C SER A 261 -12.32 -0.08 -18.54
N ARG A 262 -12.75 0.13 -19.80
CA ARG A 262 -14.08 -0.31 -20.27
C ARG A 262 -14.25 -1.82 -20.15
N HIS A 263 -13.23 -2.60 -20.49
CA HIS A 263 -13.25 -4.07 -20.37
C HIS A 263 -13.42 -4.51 -18.91
N PHE A 264 -12.64 -3.95 -17.98
CA PHE A 264 -12.74 -4.30 -16.56
C PHE A 264 -14.06 -3.85 -15.91
N LEU A 265 -14.71 -2.84 -16.48
CA LEU A 265 -16.00 -2.33 -16.01
C LEU A 265 -17.21 -3.03 -16.65
N LYS A 266 -17.00 -3.98 -17.57
CA LYS A 266 -18.09 -4.82 -18.09
C LYS A 266 -18.68 -5.64 -16.94
N GLY A 267 -19.89 -5.28 -16.49
CA GLY A 267 -20.58 -5.90 -15.35
C GLY A 267 -20.37 -5.19 -14.02
N ALA A 268 -19.68 -4.04 -13.98
CA ALA A 268 -19.67 -3.16 -12.82
C ALA A 268 -20.97 -2.34 -12.73
N GLU A 269 -21.26 -1.78 -11.56
CA GLU A 269 -22.36 -0.82 -11.37
C GLU A 269 -22.28 0.32 -12.40
N ALA A 270 -23.46 0.75 -12.90
CA ALA A 270 -23.63 1.57 -14.10
C ALA A 270 -22.81 2.87 -14.15
N ASP A 271 -22.36 3.40 -13.01
CA ASP A 271 -21.66 4.69 -12.90
C ASP A 271 -20.18 4.57 -12.46
N SER A 272 -19.63 3.35 -12.43
CA SER A 272 -18.25 3.13 -11.98
C SER A 272 -17.23 3.64 -13.01
N ILE A 273 -16.39 4.61 -12.61
CA ILE A 273 -15.30 5.13 -13.48
C ILE A 273 -13.95 4.41 -13.24
N LEU A 274 -13.67 4.00 -12.01
CA LEU A 274 -12.39 3.40 -11.65
C LEU A 274 -12.47 1.87 -11.61
N PRO A 275 -11.76 1.15 -12.49
CA PRO A 275 -11.63 -0.30 -12.38
C PRO A 275 -10.89 -0.71 -11.10
N VAL A 276 -11.14 -1.94 -10.64
CA VAL A 276 -10.51 -2.49 -9.44
C VAL A 276 -9.76 -3.78 -9.77
N GLN A 277 -10.48 -4.78 -10.26
CA GLN A 277 -9.98 -6.06 -10.74
C GLN A 277 -10.59 -6.35 -12.11
N GLY A 278 -9.94 -7.24 -12.86
CA GLY A 278 -10.46 -7.74 -14.11
C GLY A 278 -9.52 -8.77 -14.74
N GLN A 279 -10.06 -9.49 -15.72
CA GLN A 279 -9.36 -10.58 -16.39
C GLN A 279 -8.74 -10.11 -17.71
N CYS A 280 -7.53 -10.59 -18.01
CA CYS A 280 -6.86 -10.34 -19.28
C CYS A 280 -7.54 -11.09 -20.44
N PRO A 281 -7.97 -10.40 -21.53
CA PRO A 281 -8.53 -11.07 -22.70
C PRO A 281 -7.57 -12.01 -23.44
N LYS A 282 -6.26 -11.88 -23.24
CA LYS A 282 -5.23 -12.67 -23.93
C LYS A 282 -4.84 -13.94 -23.17
N CYS A 283 -4.48 -13.82 -21.89
CA CYS A 283 -4.02 -14.95 -21.09
C CYS A 283 -5.05 -15.50 -20.10
N GLY A 284 -6.21 -14.85 -19.93
CA GLY A 284 -7.22 -15.24 -18.94
C GLY A 284 -6.80 -15.01 -17.47
N GLY A 285 -5.64 -14.41 -17.22
CA GLY A 285 -5.15 -14.13 -15.87
C GLY A 285 -5.90 -12.98 -15.20
N GLU A 286 -6.14 -13.12 -13.90
CA GLU A 286 -6.66 -12.05 -13.04
C GLU A 286 -5.61 -10.94 -12.86
N MET A 287 -6.09 -9.70 -12.81
CA MET A 287 -5.24 -8.51 -12.69
C MET A 287 -5.85 -7.46 -11.76
N GLU A 288 -4.99 -6.76 -11.03
CA GLU A 288 -5.38 -5.58 -10.25
C GLU A 288 -5.07 -4.31 -11.05
N TRP A 289 -6.08 -3.45 -11.20
CA TRP A 289 -5.94 -2.18 -11.92
C TRP A 289 -4.81 -1.31 -11.34
N GLY A 290 -4.66 -1.31 -10.01
CA GLY A 290 -3.61 -0.55 -9.33
C GLY A 290 -2.19 -0.95 -9.73
N ASN A 291 -1.93 -2.24 -9.95
CA ASN A 291 -0.60 -2.73 -10.35
C ASN A 291 -0.30 -2.39 -11.81
N MET A 292 -1.30 -2.50 -12.68
CA MET A 292 -1.19 -2.08 -14.08
C MET A 292 -0.90 -0.59 -14.19
N MET A 293 -1.60 0.26 -13.42
CA MET A 293 -1.34 1.71 -13.41
C MET A 293 0.01 2.06 -12.80
N LYS A 294 0.50 1.26 -11.84
CA LYS A 294 1.82 1.48 -11.24
C LYS A 294 2.91 1.33 -12.30
N GLU A 295 2.90 0.27 -13.09
CA GLU A 295 3.85 0.10 -14.21
C GLU A 295 3.65 1.16 -15.30
N LEU A 296 2.42 1.41 -15.74
CA LEU A 296 2.14 2.40 -16.79
C LEU A 296 2.70 3.77 -16.41
N THR A 297 2.42 4.24 -15.20
CA THR A 297 2.93 5.56 -14.76
C THR A 297 4.44 5.55 -14.56
N LEU A 298 5.04 4.42 -14.17
CA LEU A 298 6.49 4.28 -14.03
C LEU A 298 7.19 4.34 -15.40
N ARG A 299 6.64 3.67 -16.41
CA ARG A 299 7.15 3.70 -17.79
C ARG A 299 6.98 5.07 -18.43
N THR A 300 5.83 5.73 -18.25
CA THR A 300 5.55 7.02 -18.89
C THR A 300 6.20 8.21 -18.18
N ARG A 301 6.34 8.18 -16.84
CA ARG A 301 6.73 9.36 -16.03
C ARG A 301 7.92 9.10 -15.10
N GLY A 302 8.39 7.86 -15.00
CA GLY A 302 9.36 7.41 -14.00
C GLY A 302 10.60 6.75 -14.62
N GLN A 303 11.02 7.14 -15.82
CA GLN A 303 12.11 6.49 -16.57
C GLN A 303 13.40 6.38 -15.74
N LYS A 304 13.76 7.43 -14.98
CA LYS A 304 14.92 7.41 -14.08
C LYS A 304 14.80 6.37 -12.95
N GLU A 305 13.60 6.14 -12.43
CA GLU A 305 13.34 5.11 -11.43
C GLU A 305 13.39 3.70 -12.06
N VAL A 306 12.91 3.54 -13.29
CA VAL A 306 13.02 2.30 -14.06
C VAL A 306 14.49 1.94 -14.30
N GLU A 307 15.29 2.88 -14.82
CA GLU A 307 16.72 2.66 -15.01
C GLU A 307 17.42 2.26 -13.70
N LYS A 308 17.07 2.90 -12.59
CA LYS A 308 17.61 2.57 -11.26
C LYS A 308 17.21 1.16 -10.82
N LEU A 309 15.97 0.76 -11.06
CA LEU A 309 15.43 -0.54 -10.71
C LEU A 309 16.08 -1.68 -11.52
N LEU A 310 16.30 -1.46 -12.81
CA LEU A 310 16.84 -2.47 -13.73
C LEU A 310 18.38 -2.52 -13.75
N LYS A 311 19.07 -1.54 -13.15
CA LYS A 311 20.53 -1.58 -12.99
C LYS A 311 20.97 -2.82 -12.20
N ARG A 312 21.79 -3.67 -12.83
CA ARG A 312 22.46 -4.79 -12.16
C ARG A 312 23.37 -4.23 -11.05
N LYS A 313 23.15 -4.63 -9.79
CA LYS A 313 24.10 -4.33 -8.69
C LYS A 313 25.46 -4.91 -9.08
N ARG A 314 26.45 -4.04 -9.37
CA ARG A 314 27.86 -4.47 -9.50
C ARG A 314 28.25 -5.15 -8.19
N ARG A 315 28.55 -6.45 -8.22
CA ARG A 315 29.21 -7.14 -7.11
C ARG A 315 30.52 -6.39 -6.85
N ARG A 316 30.72 -5.87 -5.64
CA ARG A 316 32.03 -5.36 -5.21
C ARG A 316 33.00 -6.54 -5.29
N ALA A 317 33.93 -6.50 -6.24
CA ALA A 317 35.03 -7.44 -6.28
C ALA A 317 35.82 -7.27 -4.98
N THR A 318 35.81 -8.30 -4.13
CA THR A 318 36.66 -8.37 -2.95
C THR A 318 38.11 -8.33 -3.44
N LYS A 319 38.82 -7.24 -3.15
CA LYS A 319 40.29 -7.19 -3.34
C LYS A 319 40.88 -8.29 -2.48
N LYS A 320 41.26 -9.42 -3.08
CA LYS A 320 42.24 -10.33 -2.48
C LYS A 320 43.55 -9.56 -2.40
N THR A 321 43.90 -9.11 -1.21
CA THR A 321 45.27 -8.76 -0.85
C THR A 321 46.09 -10.04 -0.93
N ALA A 322 46.76 -10.26 -2.07
CA ALA A 322 47.96 -11.06 -2.11
C ALA A 322 49.10 -10.14 -1.66
N ASN A 323 49.69 -10.43 -0.51
CA ASN A 323 51.07 -10.02 -0.25
C ASN A 323 51.84 -11.29 0.10
N ALA A 324 52.88 -11.48 -0.70
CA ALA A 324 54.02 -12.34 -0.47
C ALA A 324 54.83 -11.86 0.74
#